data_AF-A0A059BV17-F1
#
_entry.id   AF-A0A059BV17-F1
#
_cell.length_a   1.000
_cell.length_b   1.000
_cell.length_c   1.000
_cell.angle_alpha   90.00
_cell.angle_beta   90.00
_cell.angle_gamma   90.00
#
_symmetry.space_group_name_H-M   'P 1'
#
loop_
_entity.id
_entity.type
_entity.pdbx_description
1 polymer ?
#
loop_
_entity_poly.entity_id
_entity_poly.type
_entity_poly.pdbx_seq_one_letter_code
_entity_poly.pdbx_strand_id
1 'polypeptide(L)'
;MSEHPRTHSDLIKAKIGSSIQRIWKERLKLKRSKEKFFSSWADSVAEAAKTGWSDQRELDWDSYDKIKHEINLQHLHQLAEKERAKNMAKMRRAHKAAEAKAEKIARFAQKRKEREEKAKERGKMKRVLRTKTKKKKKDDLAVARGMKLKKRLLKINRNRSLKVVQVTGQGDAVLAHIPAWEKLDLEHIKREKAQRKLSLADQIQAAKNQSKVHSLEAFHMPSSVHSSSEK
;
A
#
# COMPACT_ATOMS: atom_id res chain seq x y z
N MET A 1 -39.69 29.41 -101.74
CA MET A 1 -38.74 28.35 -102.14
C MET A 1 -37.96 27.94 -100.90
N SER A 2 -38.25 26.77 -100.34
CA SER A 2 -37.53 26.23 -99.18
C SER A 2 -36.78 24.97 -99.61
N GLU A 3 -35.53 25.17 -100.01
CA GLU A 3 -34.61 24.05 -100.22
C GLU A 3 -34.33 23.38 -98.87
N HIS A 4 -34.69 22.11 -98.75
CA HIS A 4 -34.46 21.30 -97.57
C HIS A 4 -32.99 20.82 -97.55
N PRO A 5 -32.35 20.68 -96.37
CA PRO A 5 -30.95 20.30 -96.30
C PRO A 5 -30.72 18.87 -96.80
N ARG A 6 -29.76 18.75 -97.73
CA ARG A 6 -29.34 17.48 -98.34
C ARG A 6 -28.83 16.54 -97.24
N THR A 7 -29.57 15.48 -96.94
CA THR A 7 -29.15 14.44 -96.00
C THR A 7 -27.93 13.70 -96.56
N HIS A 8 -26.74 13.98 -96.02
CA HIS A 8 -25.53 13.23 -96.32
C HIS A 8 -25.72 11.75 -95.99
N SER A 9 -25.23 10.85 -96.87
CA SER A 9 -25.31 9.40 -96.62
C SER A 9 -24.50 9.01 -95.38
N ASP A 10 -24.98 8.01 -94.64
CA ASP A 10 -24.35 7.61 -93.38
C ASP A 10 -22.93 7.08 -93.57
N LEU A 11 -22.61 6.58 -94.77
CA LEU A 11 -21.25 6.19 -95.16
C LEU A 11 -20.27 7.38 -95.09
N ILE A 12 -20.68 8.55 -95.59
CA ILE A 12 -19.85 9.76 -95.58
C ILE A 12 -19.68 10.27 -94.15
N LYS A 13 -20.75 10.25 -93.35
CA LYS A 13 -20.70 10.62 -91.93
C LYS A 13 -19.75 9.71 -91.14
N ALA A 14 -19.79 8.40 -91.38
CA ALA A 14 -18.89 7.44 -90.75
C ALA A 14 -17.43 7.65 -91.17
N LYS A 15 -17.18 7.96 -92.44
CA LYS A 15 -15.82 8.27 -92.95
C LYS A 15 -15.24 9.56 -92.35
N ILE A 16 -16.06 10.60 -92.21
CA ILE A 16 -15.68 11.86 -91.55
C ILE A 16 -15.48 11.63 -90.04
N GLY A 17 -16.38 10.89 -89.39
CA GLY A 17 -16.26 10.57 -87.97
C GLY A 17 -14.99 9.78 -87.64
N SER A 18 -14.68 8.76 -88.44
CA SER A 18 -13.48 7.94 -88.26
C SER A 18 -12.18 8.73 -88.49
N SER A 19 -12.14 9.62 -89.49
CA SER A 19 -10.95 10.45 -89.75
C SER A 19 -10.70 11.45 -88.62
N ILE A 20 -11.77 12.10 -88.12
CA ILE A 20 -11.70 13.00 -86.96
C ILE A 20 -11.24 12.23 -85.72
N GLN A 21 -11.84 11.08 -85.42
CA GLN A 21 -11.43 10.25 -84.28
C GLN A 21 -9.96 9.84 -84.34
N ARG A 22 -9.43 9.52 -85.53
CA ARG A 22 -8.02 9.21 -85.71
C ARG A 22 -7.13 10.39 -85.33
N ILE A 23 -7.43 11.58 -85.82
CA ILE A 23 -6.69 12.81 -85.50
C ILE A 23 -6.70 13.10 -84.00
N TRP A 24 -7.86 12.97 -83.34
CA TRP A 24 -7.96 13.18 -81.90
C TRP A 24 -7.17 12.13 -81.10
N LYS A 25 -7.17 10.87 -81.53
CA LYS A 25 -6.36 9.80 -80.91
C LYS A 25 -4.86 10.11 -81.02
N GLU A 26 -4.40 10.56 -82.18
CA GLU A 26 -2.99 10.94 -82.39
C GLU A 26 -2.60 12.16 -81.53
N ARG A 27 -3.44 13.21 -81.51
CA ARG A 27 -3.22 14.38 -80.64
C ARG A 27 -3.17 14.00 -79.16
N LEU A 28 -4.07 13.12 -78.71
CA LEU A 28 -4.09 12.66 -77.33
C LEU A 28 -2.84 11.85 -76.98
N LYS A 29 -2.38 10.97 -77.89
CA LYS A 29 -1.12 10.23 -77.71
C LYS A 29 0.06 11.18 -77.59
N LEU A 30 0.17 12.17 -78.49
CA LEU A 30 1.23 13.17 -78.46
C LEU A 30 1.22 13.99 -77.16
N LYS A 31 0.03 14.41 -76.71
CA LYS A 31 -0.12 15.13 -75.44
C LYS A 31 0.40 14.30 -74.27
N ARG A 32 -0.02 13.03 -74.18
CA ARG A 32 0.41 12.11 -73.12
C ARG A 32 1.90 11.81 -73.16
N SER A 33 2.48 11.61 -74.35
CA SER A 33 3.92 11.37 -74.47
C SER A 33 4.73 12.61 -74.09
N LYS A 34 4.25 13.80 -74.45
CA LYS A 34 4.87 15.07 -74.08
C LYS A 34 4.82 15.31 -72.56
N GLU A 35 3.68 15.03 -71.93
CA GLU A 35 3.51 15.14 -70.48
C GLU A 35 4.43 14.16 -69.74
N LYS A 36 4.47 12.90 -70.17
CA LYS A 36 5.42 11.91 -69.62
C LYS A 36 6.87 12.34 -69.77
N PHE A 37 7.24 12.89 -70.94
CA PHE A 37 8.58 13.41 -71.17
C PHE A 37 8.89 14.55 -70.20
N PHE A 38 7.99 15.52 -70.04
CA PHE A 38 8.20 16.63 -69.11
C PHE A 38 8.28 16.17 -67.66
N SER A 39 7.44 15.22 -67.23
CA SER A 39 7.56 14.63 -65.90
C SER A 39 8.92 13.97 -65.71
N SER A 40 9.34 13.11 -66.65
CA SER A 40 10.65 12.45 -66.56
C SER A 40 11.83 13.42 -66.61
N TRP A 41 11.70 14.50 -67.38
CA TRP A 41 12.71 15.54 -67.47
C TRP A 41 12.79 16.34 -66.18
N ALA A 42 11.64 16.73 -65.62
CA ALA A 42 11.57 17.41 -64.33
C ALA A 42 12.14 16.53 -63.20
N ASP A 43 11.80 15.24 -63.18
CA ASP A 43 12.35 14.27 -62.23
C ASP A 43 13.87 14.15 -62.39
N SER A 44 14.37 14.03 -63.62
CA SER A 44 15.82 13.97 -63.88
C SER A 44 16.55 15.23 -63.44
N VAL A 45 15.95 16.41 -63.62
CA VAL A 45 16.52 17.68 -63.15
C VAL A 45 16.47 17.76 -61.64
N ALA A 46 15.37 17.32 -61.01
CA ALA A 46 15.24 17.28 -59.55
C ALA A 46 16.27 16.34 -58.92
N GLU A 47 16.47 15.15 -59.49
CA GLU A 47 17.50 14.20 -59.03
C GLU A 47 18.91 14.77 -59.22
N ALA A 48 19.22 15.35 -60.38
CA ALA A 48 20.50 16.01 -60.60
C ALA A 48 20.75 17.18 -59.62
N ALA A 49 19.69 17.92 -59.26
CA ALA A 49 19.76 18.99 -58.27
C ALA A 49 19.90 18.48 -56.82
N LYS A 50 19.43 17.26 -56.52
CA LYS A 50 19.63 16.60 -55.20
C LYS A 50 21.06 16.10 -55.04
N THR A 51 21.59 15.41 -56.05
CA THR A 51 22.94 14.85 -56.01
C THR A 51 24.02 15.92 -56.08
N GLY A 52 23.75 17.06 -56.73
CA GLY A 52 24.74 18.10 -56.95
C GLY A 52 25.86 17.68 -57.91
N TRP A 53 26.88 18.52 -58.06
CA TRP A 53 28.11 18.16 -58.77
C TRP A 53 29.00 17.26 -57.89
N SER A 54 29.95 16.52 -58.46
CA SER A 54 30.81 15.53 -57.78
C SER A 54 31.47 15.98 -56.47
N ASP A 55 31.64 17.30 -56.27
CA ASP A 55 32.37 17.88 -55.15
C ASP A 55 31.43 18.59 -54.15
N GLN A 56 30.11 18.54 -54.38
CA GLN A 56 29.11 19.19 -53.54
C GLN A 56 28.36 18.13 -52.71
N ARG A 57 28.15 18.43 -51.42
CA ARG A 57 27.41 17.56 -50.51
C ARG A 57 25.97 17.45 -50.97
N GLU A 58 25.44 16.22 -51.06
CA GLU A 58 24.03 15.98 -51.39
C GLU A 58 23.12 16.86 -50.52
N LEU A 59 22.29 17.67 -51.19
CA LEU A 59 21.42 18.63 -50.51
C LEU A 59 20.07 17.99 -50.27
N ASP A 60 19.83 17.61 -49.02
CA ASP A 60 18.61 16.94 -48.60
C ASP A 60 17.51 18.00 -48.38
N TRP A 61 16.87 18.42 -49.47
CA TRP A 61 15.85 19.48 -49.51
C TRP A 61 14.70 19.25 -48.53
N ASP A 62 14.38 17.99 -48.24
CA ASP A 62 13.30 17.60 -47.32
C ASP A 62 13.75 17.52 -45.85
N SER A 63 15.01 17.85 -45.55
CA SER A 63 15.57 17.74 -44.18
C SER A 63 14.77 18.51 -43.14
N TYR A 64 14.29 19.70 -43.47
CA TYR A 64 13.45 20.50 -42.58
C TYR A 64 12.14 19.78 -42.22
N ASP A 65 11.46 19.22 -43.23
CA ASP A 65 10.20 18.51 -43.01
C ASP A 65 10.42 17.20 -42.25
N LYS A 66 11.50 16.46 -42.54
CA LYS A 66 11.91 15.27 -41.77
C LYS A 66 12.11 15.63 -40.30
N ILE A 67 12.86 16.69 -40.00
CA ILE A 67 13.10 17.16 -38.62
C ILE A 67 11.79 17.58 -37.95
N LYS A 68 10.94 18.31 -38.67
CA LYS A 68 9.63 18.74 -38.15
C LYS A 68 8.73 17.55 -37.82
N HIS A 69 8.70 16.53 -38.67
CA HIS A 69 7.98 15.28 -38.41
C HIS A 69 8.54 14.56 -37.19
N GLU A 70 9.86 14.45 -37.08
CA GLU A 70 10.51 13.81 -35.92
C GLU A 70 10.18 14.53 -34.61
N ILE A 71 10.25 15.87 -34.58
CA ILE A 71 9.86 16.68 -33.41
C ILE A 71 8.41 16.41 -33.02
N ASN A 72 7.50 16.34 -34.00
CA ASN A 72 6.09 16.05 -33.73
C ASN A 72 5.89 14.65 -33.16
N LEU A 73 6.60 13.64 -33.67
CA LEU A 73 6.56 12.27 -33.14
C LEU A 73 7.08 12.22 -31.71
N GLN A 74 8.19 12.89 -31.42
CA GLN A 74 8.74 12.98 -30.07
C GLN A 74 7.76 13.66 -29.10
N HIS A 75 7.09 14.74 -29.52
CA HIS A 75 6.06 15.38 -28.72
C HIS A 75 4.89 14.44 -28.41
N LEU A 76 4.39 13.70 -29.41
CA LEU A 76 3.33 12.71 -29.22
C LEU A 76 3.76 11.59 -28.26
N HIS A 77 4.99 11.10 -28.41
CA HIS A 77 5.55 10.08 -27.53
C HIS A 77 5.60 10.56 -26.07
N GLN A 78 6.12 11.76 -25.82
CA GLN A 78 6.19 12.33 -24.47
C GLN A 78 4.81 12.52 -23.85
N LEU A 79 3.79 12.91 -24.63
CA LEU A 79 2.42 13.04 -24.14
C LEU A 79 1.85 11.68 -23.72
N ALA A 80 2.05 10.65 -24.54
CA ALA A 80 1.63 9.30 -24.23
C ALA A 80 2.32 8.74 -22.97
N GLU A 81 3.62 8.98 -22.81
CA GLU A 81 4.35 8.58 -21.60
C GLU A 81 3.85 9.30 -20.34
N LYS A 82 3.58 10.61 -20.43
CA LYS A 82 3.01 11.39 -19.33
C LYS A 82 1.64 10.84 -18.91
N GLU A 83 0.81 10.45 -19.87
CA GLU A 83 -0.49 9.84 -19.58
C GLU A 83 -0.35 8.45 -18.94
N ARG A 84 0.52 7.59 -19.49
CA ARG A 84 0.85 6.28 -18.90
C ARG A 84 1.36 6.43 -17.47
N ALA A 85 2.26 7.38 -17.22
CA ALA A 85 2.79 7.65 -15.88
C ALA A 85 1.69 8.10 -14.90
N LYS A 86 0.77 8.99 -15.34
CA LYS A 86 -0.39 9.40 -14.53
C LYS A 86 -1.29 8.21 -14.19
N ASN A 87 -1.57 7.35 -15.16
CA ASN A 87 -2.40 6.17 -14.95
C ASN A 87 -1.73 5.16 -14.00
N MET A 88 -0.43 4.89 -14.19
CA MET A 88 0.34 4.05 -13.27
C MET A 88 0.38 4.63 -11.85
N ALA A 89 0.51 5.95 -11.71
CA ALA A 89 0.45 6.61 -10.41
C ALA A 89 -0.93 6.47 -9.74
N LYS A 90 -2.03 6.60 -10.52
CA LYS A 90 -3.40 6.35 -10.02
C LYS A 90 -3.56 4.90 -9.56
N MET A 91 -3.12 3.93 -10.36
CA MET A 91 -3.18 2.50 -10.03
C MET A 91 -2.39 2.18 -8.75
N ARG A 92 -1.16 2.71 -8.61
CA ARG A 92 -0.36 2.54 -7.39
C ARG A 92 -1.04 3.14 -6.16
N ARG A 93 -1.66 4.31 -6.29
CA ARG A 93 -2.42 4.93 -5.19
C ARG A 93 -3.65 4.11 -4.81
N ALA A 94 -4.38 3.61 -5.80
CA ALA A 94 -5.54 2.75 -5.59
C ALA A 94 -5.15 1.44 -4.88
N HIS A 95 -4.04 0.81 -5.29
CA HIS A 95 -3.49 -0.38 -4.63
C HIS A 95 -3.16 -0.12 -3.17
N LYS A 96 -2.37 0.93 -2.88
CA LYS A 96 -2.04 1.31 -1.49
C LYS A 96 -3.27 1.61 -0.65
N ALA A 97 -4.28 2.26 -1.23
CA ALA A 97 -5.53 2.53 -0.54
C ALA A 97 -6.32 1.24 -0.25
N ALA A 98 -6.32 0.28 -1.17
CA ALA A 98 -6.93 -1.03 -0.98
C ALA A 98 -6.20 -1.83 0.10
N GLU A 99 -4.86 -1.87 0.09
CA GLU A 99 -4.05 -2.50 1.13
C GLU A 99 -4.33 -1.90 2.51
N ALA A 100 -4.35 -0.56 2.63
CA ALA A 100 -4.65 0.10 3.89
C ALA A 100 -6.08 -0.19 4.40
N LYS A 101 -7.06 -0.33 3.49
CA LYS A 101 -8.42 -0.76 3.85
C LYS A 101 -8.43 -2.21 4.32
N ALA A 102 -7.75 -3.10 3.60
CA ALA A 102 -7.63 -4.51 3.96
C ALA A 102 -6.95 -4.68 5.32
N GLU A 103 -5.87 -3.94 5.58
CA GLU A 103 -5.17 -3.95 6.86
C GLU A 103 -6.07 -3.46 8.01
N LYS A 104 -6.81 -2.36 7.80
CA LYS A 104 -7.79 -1.88 8.79
C LYS A 104 -8.85 -2.94 9.09
N ILE A 105 -9.42 -3.57 8.06
CA ILE A 105 -10.41 -4.64 8.21
C ILE A 105 -9.80 -5.82 8.98
N ALA A 106 -8.58 -6.25 8.64
CA ALA A 106 -7.87 -7.33 9.32
C ALA A 106 -7.63 -7.00 10.81
N ARG A 107 -7.17 -5.78 11.12
CA ARG A 107 -7.01 -5.29 12.50
C ARG A 107 -8.33 -5.31 13.28
N PHE A 108 -9.44 -4.89 12.66
CA PHE A 108 -10.76 -4.95 13.29
C PHE A 108 -11.24 -6.39 13.50
N ALA A 109 -11.02 -7.28 12.54
CA ALA A 109 -11.35 -8.70 12.67
C ALA A 109 -10.55 -9.36 13.80
N GLN A 110 -9.25 -9.06 13.92
CA GLN A 110 -8.41 -9.54 15.01
C GLN A 110 -8.91 -9.05 16.38
N LYS A 111 -9.18 -7.75 16.52
CA LYS A 111 -9.76 -7.19 17.75
C LYS A 111 -11.12 -7.82 18.11
N ARG A 112 -11.94 -8.17 17.12
CA ARG A 112 -13.21 -8.88 17.35
C ARG A 112 -12.98 -10.28 17.92
N LYS A 113 -12.06 -11.06 17.33
CA LYS A 113 -11.69 -12.39 17.84
C LYS A 113 -11.18 -12.33 19.28
N GLU A 114 -10.27 -11.39 19.58
CA GLU A 114 -9.73 -11.20 20.93
C GLU A 114 -10.84 -10.86 21.95
N ARG A 115 -11.79 -9.98 21.59
CA ARG A 115 -12.93 -9.65 22.45
C ARG A 115 -13.84 -10.85 22.69
N GLU A 116 -14.06 -11.66 21.67
CA GLU A 116 -14.88 -12.88 21.78
C GLU A 116 -14.22 -13.92 22.69
N GLU A 117 -12.91 -14.11 22.58
CA GLU A 117 -12.14 -14.99 23.46
C GLU A 117 -12.18 -14.52 24.92
N LYS A 118 -11.93 -13.23 25.16
CA LYS A 118 -12.07 -12.63 26.52
C LYS A 118 -13.49 -12.78 27.06
N ALA A 119 -14.51 -12.67 26.22
CA ALA A 119 -15.90 -12.90 26.62
C ALA A 119 -16.16 -14.38 26.97
N LYS A 120 -15.62 -15.33 26.18
CA LYS A 120 -15.69 -16.76 26.47
C LYS A 120 -15.01 -17.10 27.79
N GLU A 121 -13.82 -16.56 28.05
CA GLU A 121 -13.11 -16.72 29.34
C GLU A 121 -13.91 -16.16 30.52
N ARG A 122 -14.41 -14.92 30.41
CA ARG A 122 -15.30 -14.32 31.43
C ARG A 122 -16.54 -15.17 31.66
N GLY A 123 -17.13 -15.73 30.60
CA GLY A 123 -18.27 -16.65 30.68
C GLY A 123 -17.92 -17.95 31.41
N LYS A 124 -16.75 -18.55 31.14
CA LYS A 124 -16.22 -19.72 31.86
C LYS A 124 -15.99 -19.40 33.34
N MET A 125 -15.34 -18.28 33.65
CA MET A 125 -15.07 -17.85 35.02
C MET A 125 -16.36 -17.58 35.81
N LYS A 126 -17.35 -16.92 35.19
CA LYS A 126 -18.70 -16.75 35.79
C LYS A 126 -19.39 -18.09 36.04
N ARG A 127 -19.29 -19.07 35.13
CA ARG A 127 -19.84 -20.43 35.34
C ARG A 127 -19.17 -21.13 36.53
N VAL A 128 -17.84 -21.05 36.65
CA VAL A 128 -17.10 -21.60 37.79
C VAL A 128 -17.55 -20.92 39.09
N LEU A 129 -17.66 -19.59 39.12
CA LEU A 129 -18.14 -18.85 40.29
C LEU A 129 -19.57 -19.23 40.69
N ARG A 130 -20.49 -19.39 39.72
CA ARG A 130 -21.87 -19.86 39.98
C ARG A 130 -21.88 -21.28 40.53
N THR A 131 -20.99 -22.15 40.08
CA THR A 131 -20.89 -23.53 40.58
C THR A 131 -20.35 -23.57 42.00
N LYS A 132 -19.30 -22.79 42.29
CA LYS A 132 -18.75 -22.64 43.64
C LYS A 132 -19.75 -22.04 44.63
N THR A 133 -20.52 -21.03 44.22
CA THR A 133 -21.57 -20.44 45.08
C THR A 133 -22.75 -21.38 45.31
N LYS A 134 -23.19 -22.16 44.30
CA LYS A 134 -24.17 -23.23 44.50
C LYS A 134 -23.67 -24.30 45.47
N LYS A 135 -22.39 -24.69 45.37
CA LYS A 135 -21.76 -25.65 46.29
C LYS A 135 -21.71 -25.10 47.72
N LYS A 136 -21.22 -23.87 47.91
CA LYS A 136 -21.24 -23.18 49.22
C LYS A 136 -22.63 -23.12 49.82
N LYS A 137 -23.66 -22.73 49.06
CA LYS A 137 -25.05 -22.72 49.57
C LYS A 137 -25.54 -24.10 49.99
N LYS A 138 -25.16 -25.17 49.28
CA LYS A 138 -25.49 -26.55 49.65
C LYS A 138 -24.74 -26.98 50.91
N ASP A 139 -23.47 -26.60 51.04
CA ASP A 139 -22.63 -26.87 52.21
C ASP A 139 -23.15 -26.10 53.43
N ASP A 140 -23.52 -24.83 53.29
CA ASP A 140 -24.13 -24.00 54.36
C ASP A 140 -25.47 -24.58 54.82
N LEU A 141 -26.30 -25.06 53.88
CA LEU A 141 -27.54 -25.78 54.20
C LEU A 141 -27.27 -27.10 54.92
N ALA A 142 -26.21 -27.83 54.55
CA ALA A 142 -25.79 -29.05 55.22
C ALA A 142 -25.26 -28.77 56.64
N VAL A 143 -24.47 -27.71 56.81
CA VAL A 143 -24.00 -27.24 58.13
C VAL A 143 -25.18 -26.83 59.01
N ALA A 144 -26.15 -26.06 58.49
CA ALA A 144 -27.34 -25.69 59.23
C ALA A 144 -28.17 -26.91 59.66
N ARG A 145 -28.32 -27.92 58.79
CA ARG A 145 -28.95 -29.21 59.17
C ARG A 145 -28.14 -29.95 60.24
N GLY A 146 -26.82 -30.00 60.10
CA GLY A 146 -25.90 -30.61 61.07
C GLY A 146 -25.99 -29.93 62.44
N MET A 147 -26.09 -28.61 62.49
CA MET A 147 -26.28 -27.87 63.75
C MET A 147 -27.64 -28.16 64.39
N LYS A 148 -28.73 -28.28 63.60
CA LYS A 148 -30.04 -28.72 64.09
C LYS A 148 -30.01 -30.16 64.64
N LEU A 149 -29.27 -31.05 63.99
CA LEU A 149 -29.07 -32.43 64.45
C LEU A 149 -28.21 -32.49 65.73
N LYS A 150 -27.11 -31.73 65.79
CA LYS A 150 -26.29 -31.57 67.01
C LYS A 150 -27.12 -31.05 68.18
N LYS A 151 -28.00 -30.06 67.95
CA LYS A 151 -28.93 -29.56 68.98
C LYS A 151 -29.91 -30.65 69.46
N ARG A 152 -30.38 -31.53 68.57
CA ARG A 152 -31.20 -32.70 68.93
C ARG A 152 -30.39 -33.74 69.72
N LEU A 153 -29.16 -34.04 69.32
CA LEU A 153 -28.27 -34.98 70.01
C LEU A 153 -27.89 -34.49 71.42
N LEU A 154 -27.60 -33.19 71.58
CA LEU A 154 -27.35 -32.59 72.89
C LEU A 154 -28.59 -32.63 73.79
N LYS A 155 -29.80 -32.55 73.23
CA LYS A 155 -31.05 -32.76 73.99
C LYS A 155 -31.18 -34.20 74.49
N ILE A 156 -30.66 -35.18 73.75
CA ILE A 156 -30.65 -36.61 74.11
C ILE A 156 -29.55 -36.90 75.14
N ASN A 157 -28.37 -36.30 75.00
CA ASN A 157 -27.23 -36.50 75.90
C ASN A 157 -27.33 -35.77 77.25
N ARG A 158 -28.35 -34.92 77.46
CA ARG A 158 -28.66 -34.36 78.79
C ARG A 158 -29.05 -35.43 79.83
N ASN A 159 -29.37 -36.65 79.41
CA ASN A 159 -29.73 -37.75 80.30
C ASN A 159 -28.57 -38.72 80.58
N ARG A 160 -27.34 -38.39 80.16
CA ARG A 160 -26.11 -39.16 80.48
C ARG A 160 -25.05 -38.20 81.02
N SER A 161 -25.18 -37.79 82.27
CA SER A 161 -24.10 -37.13 83.01
C SER A 161 -23.35 -38.16 83.86
N LEU A 162 -22.17 -38.59 83.41
CA LEU A 162 -21.11 -39.05 84.30
C LEU A 162 -19.97 -38.04 84.28
N LYS A 163 -19.62 -37.63 85.50
CA LYS A 163 -18.63 -36.63 85.89
C LYS A 163 -17.23 -36.99 85.37
N VAL A 164 -16.58 -36.07 84.65
CA VAL A 164 -15.11 -35.96 84.65
C VAL A 164 -14.73 -34.48 84.53
N VAL A 165 -14.34 -33.93 85.69
CA VAL A 165 -13.24 -33.02 85.98
C VAL A 165 -12.95 -31.88 84.99
N GLN A 166 -13.20 -30.67 85.48
CA GLN A 166 -12.59 -29.41 85.02
C GLN A 166 -11.10 -29.38 85.40
N VAL A 167 -10.23 -29.03 84.45
CA VAL A 167 -8.97 -28.34 84.73
C VAL A 167 -8.87 -27.14 83.79
N THR A 168 -8.58 -26.01 84.42
CA THR A 168 -8.51 -24.63 83.95
C THR A 168 -7.17 -24.27 83.28
N GLY A 169 -7.17 -23.16 82.53
CA GLY A 169 -5.98 -22.32 82.28
C GLY A 169 -5.70 -22.08 80.78
N GLN A 170 -6.18 -21.03 80.11
CA GLN A 170 -5.81 -19.60 80.20
C GLN A 170 -4.57 -19.27 79.34
N GLY A 171 -4.75 -18.66 78.17
CA GLY A 171 -4.35 -17.26 77.87
C GLY A 171 -3.13 -17.30 76.94
N ASP A 172 -2.80 -16.38 76.04
CA ASP A 172 -3.27 -15.03 75.74
C ASP A 172 -2.74 -14.63 74.34
N ALA A 173 -3.25 -13.54 73.80
CA ALA A 173 -3.10 -13.07 72.44
C ALA A 173 -1.87 -12.15 72.22
N VAL A 174 -1.73 -11.75 70.94
CA VAL A 174 -1.05 -10.54 70.43
C VAL A 174 0.46 -10.64 70.17
N LEU A 175 0.86 -10.68 68.89
CA LEU A 175 1.39 -9.50 68.20
C LEU A 175 1.63 -9.80 66.72
N ALA A 176 1.01 -9.00 65.86
CA ALA A 176 1.19 -9.02 64.42
C ALA A 176 2.62 -8.58 64.05
N HIS A 177 3.46 -9.53 63.64
CA HIS A 177 4.72 -9.22 62.95
C HIS A 177 4.43 -9.07 61.45
N ILE A 178 4.25 -7.83 60.99
CA ILE A 178 4.21 -7.53 59.55
C ILE A 178 5.61 -7.85 58.96
N PRO A 179 5.74 -8.79 58.01
CA PRO A 179 7.04 -9.14 57.45
C PRO A 179 7.63 -7.97 56.63
N ALA A 180 8.94 -7.75 56.73
CA ALA A 180 9.68 -6.66 56.07
C ALA A 180 9.54 -6.58 54.54
N TRP A 181 8.95 -7.60 53.90
CA TRP A 181 8.73 -7.68 52.46
C TRP A 181 7.63 -6.71 51.97
N GLU A 182 6.66 -6.37 52.82
CA GLU A 182 5.56 -5.46 52.44
C GLU A 182 6.02 -3.99 52.30
N LYS A 183 7.10 -3.61 52.99
CA LYS A 183 7.72 -2.27 52.87
C LYS A 183 8.43 -2.08 51.52
N LEU A 184 8.96 -3.15 50.92
CA LEU A 184 9.64 -3.08 49.62
C LEU A 184 8.65 -2.92 48.45
N ASP A 185 7.44 -3.47 48.60
CA ASP A 185 6.41 -3.44 47.56
C ASP A 185 5.79 -2.04 47.41
N LEU A 186 5.56 -1.36 48.52
CA LEU A 186 5.07 0.02 48.52
C LEU A 186 6.07 0.99 47.88
N GLU A 187 7.37 0.77 48.09
CA GLU A 187 8.44 1.58 47.47
C GLU A 187 8.51 1.36 45.95
N HIS A 188 8.36 0.12 45.46
CA HIS A 188 8.35 -0.16 44.03
C HIS A 188 7.12 0.46 43.34
N ILE A 189 5.95 0.38 43.96
CA ILE A 189 4.72 0.99 43.43
C ILE A 189 4.83 2.52 43.38
N LYS A 190 5.46 3.15 44.38
CA LYS A 190 5.70 4.61 44.39
C LYS A 190 6.71 5.02 43.31
N ARG A 191 7.80 4.25 43.15
CA ARG A 191 8.85 4.51 42.15
C ARG A 191 8.33 4.33 40.72
N GLU A 192 7.51 3.31 40.47
CA GLU A 192 6.85 3.08 39.18
C GLU A 192 5.85 4.21 38.85
N LYS A 193 5.06 4.66 39.84
CA LYS A 193 4.14 5.79 39.65
C LYS A 193 4.88 7.11 39.37
N ALA A 194 6.08 7.31 39.91
CA ALA A 194 6.91 8.46 39.59
C ALA A 194 7.47 8.37 38.16
N GLN A 195 7.93 7.18 37.73
CA GLN A 195 8.42 6.95 36.37
C GLN A 195 7.33 7.09 35.30
N ARG A 196 6.10 6.66 35.58
CA ARG A 196 4.94 6.83 34.67
C ARG A 196 4.49 8.30 34.50
N LYS A 197 4.90 9.21 35.39
CA LYS A 197 4.66 10.66 35.26
C LYS A 197 5.68 11.35 34.36
N LEU A 198 6.80 10.70 34.04
CA LEU A 198 7.72 11.17 33.01
C LEU A 198 7.15 10.74 31.66
N SER A 199 6.93 11.70 30.76
CA SER A 199 6.38 11.43 29.43
C SER A 199 7.29 10.46 28.70
N LEU A 200 6.73 9.45 28.02
CA LEU A 200 7.48 8.49 27.21
C LEU A 200 8.42 9.18 26.21
N ALA A 201 8.04 10.37 25.74
CA ALA A 201 8.86 11.21 24.88
C ALA A 201 10.17 11.66 25.54
N ASP A 202 10.13 12.02 26.82
CA ASP A 202 11.29 12.47 27.59
C ASP A 202 12.25 11.32 27.86
N GLN A 203 11.70 10.11 28.08
CA GLN A 203 12.47 8.88 28.27
C GLN A 203 13.25 8.49 27.01
N ILE A 204 12.62 8.64 25.83
CA ILE A 204 13.27 8.39 24.53
C ILE A 204 14.38 9.42 24.26
N GLN A 205 14.16 10.70 24.60
CA GLN A 205 15.19 11.73 24.44
C GLN A 205 16.37 11.51 25.38
N ALA A 206 16.13 11.18 26.65
CA ALA A 206 17.19 10.91 27.61
C ALA A 206 18.08 9.73 27.17
N ALA A 207 17.47 8.62 26.72
CA ALA A 207 18.22 7.48 26.20
C ALA A 207 19.04 7.83 24.94
N LYS A 208 18.48 8.64 24.04
CA LYS A 208 19.18 9.10 22.83
C LYS A 208 20.36 10.02 23.15
N ASN A 209 20.25 10.86 24.17
CA ASN A 209 21.33 11.75 24.58
C ASN A 209 22.47 10.99 25.27
N GLN A 210 22.18 9.95 26.04
CA GLN A 210 23.21 9.04 26.61
C GLN A 210 24.01 8.32 25.50
N SER A 211 23.33 7.84 24.45
CA SER A 211 24.00 7.24 23.28
C SER A 211 24.93 8.23 22.55
N LYS A 212 24.56 9.51 22.47
CA LYS A 212 25.40 10.55 21.85
C LYS A 212 26.64 10.88 22.68
N VAL A 213 26.52 10.92 24.01
CA VAL A 213 27.66 11.17 24.91
C VAL A 213 28.67 10.03 24.80
N HIS A 214 28.22 8.76 24.83
CA HIS A 214 29.10 7.60 24.61
C HIS A 214 29.76 7.58 23.22
N SER A 215 29.08 8.10 22.18
CA SER A 215 29.69 8.19 20.85
C SER A 215 30.77 9.27 20.75
N LEU A 216 30.64 10.39 21.46
CA LEU A 216 31.63 11.47 21.48
C LEU A 216 32.86 11.14 22.33
N GLU A 217 32.68 10.36 23.39
CA GLU A 217 33.76 9.90 24.27
C GLU A 217 34.65 8.83 23.59
N ALA A 218 34.10 8.10 22.60
CA ALA A 218 34.87 7.17 21.76
C ALA A 218 35.76 7.87 20.70
N PHE A 219 35.55 9.15 20.41
CA PHE A 219 36.37 9.92 19.45
C PHE A 219 37.56 10.66 20.08
N HIS A 220 37.64 10.74 21.41
CA HIS A 220 38.75 11.38 22.12
C HIS A 220 39.64 10.36 22.82
N MET A 221 40.31 9.50 22.05
CA MET A 221 41.53 8.82 22.49
C MET A 221 42.68 9.29 21.57
N PRO A 222 43.76 9.89 22.10
CA PRO A 222 44.88 10.29 21.27
C PRO A 222 45.77 9.08 20.99
N SER A 223 45.65 8.49 19.79
CA SER A 223 46.67 7.58 19.29
C SER A 223 47.90 8.39 18.85
N SER A 224 48.89 8.45 19.74
CA SER A 224 50.28 8.69 19.39
C SER A 224 50.73 7.66 18.35
N VAL A 225 51.37 8.10 17.25
CA VAL A 225 52.56 7.51 16.59
C VAL A 225 52.71 8.02 15.13
N HIS A 226 53.87 8.65 14.87
CA HIS A 226 54.69 8.81 13.63
C HIS A 226 54.02 9.25 12.31
N SER A 227 54.57 10.17 11.52
CA SER A 227 55.92 10.13 10.92
C SER A 227 56.26 11.48 10.26
N SER A 228 57.49 11.95 10.43
CA SER A 228 58.05 13.14 9.79
C SER A 228 58.24 12.96 8.28
N SER A 229 57.93 14.01 7.54
CA SER A 229 58.20 14.19 6.11
C SER A 229 59.50 14.96 5.90
N GLU A 230 60.30 14.47 4.96
CA GLU A 230 61.09 15.21 3.96
C GLU A 230 62.16 16.23 4.41
N LYS A 231 63.42 15.90 4.11
CA LYS A 231 64.23 16.66 3.15
C LYS A 231 65.01 15.69 2.27
#